data_AF-A0A6J8BUY4-F1
#
_entry.id   AF-A0A6J8BUY4-F1
#
_cell.length_a   1.000
_cell.length_b   1.000
_cell.length_c   1.000
_cell.angle_alpha   90.00
_cell.angle_beta   90.00
_cell.angle_gamma   90.00
#
_symmetry.space_group_name_H-M   'P 1'
#
loop_
_entity.id
_entity.type
_entity.pdbx_description
1 polymer ?
#
loop_
_entity_poly.entity_id
_entity_poly.type
_entity_poly.pdbx_seq_one_letter_code
_entity_poly.pdbx_strand_id
1 'polypeptide(L)'
;MLCNMQFKACHIADLLNCIADAISREQWTRFRDLQPNADINPQKILPDITRLILEMKLDDLYRCINFAAEAYRIGFASFQYFCKEYCLENIWPPPPSHITVFIAFLSLSGKSHNAAITYLSSINFRYKTAQYIDFSQNFIIKKMLEGMKRSNKRKDTRLPITEEILSSIIINALPSVFFSNFEATLFSSALDSLFMVCYK
;
A
#
# COMPACT_ATOMS: atom_id res chain seq x y z
N MET A 1 -7.49 -5.30 17.59
CA MET A 1 -6.14 -5.13 17.01
C MET A 1 -6.10 -5.98 15.75
N LEU A 2 -6.32 -5.38 14.58
CA LEU A 2 -6.38 -6.11 13.30
C LEU A 2 -4.96 -6.19 12.74
N CYS A 3 -4.38 -7.40 12.77
CA CYS A 3 -3.10 -7.67 12.13
C CYS A 3 -3.25 -7.52 10.62
N ASN A 4 -2.61 -6.50 10.04
CA ASN A 4 -2.40 -6.44 8.60
C ASN A 4 -1.47 -7.59 8.21
N MET A 5 -2.01 -8.68 7.67
CA MET A 5 -1.20 -9.68 6.97
C MET A 5 -0.67 -9.03 5.69
N GLN A 6 0.61 -8.63 5.71
CA GLN A 6 1.33 -8.25 4.51
C GLN A 6 1.88 -9.52 3.87
N PHE A 7 1.25 -9.98 2.79
CA PHE A 7 1.87 -10.96 1.90
C PHE A 7 2.98 -10.25 1.13
N LYS A 8 4.23 -10.46 1.54
CA LYS A 8 5.39 -10.18 0.67
C LYS A 8 5.53 -11.35 -0.29
N ALA A 9 5.46 -11.09 -1.59
CA ALA A 9 5.87 -12.05 -2.59
C ALA A 9 7.35 -12.38 -2.36
N CYS A 10 7.66 -13.65 -2.05
CA CYS A 10 9.03 -14.12 -2.05
C CYS A 10 9.54 -14.12 -3.49
N HIS A 11 10.78 -13.69 -3.69
CA HIS A 11 11.42 -13.76 -5.02
C HIS A 11 11.57 -15.22 -5.41
N ILE A 12 10.70 -15.72 -6.29
CA ILE A 12 10.82 -17.05 -6.88
C ILE A 12 11.86 -16.97 -8.02
N ALA A 13 12.54 -18.07 -8.36
CA ALA A 13 13.49 -18.11 -9.47
C ALA A 13 12.96 -17.36 -10.72
N ASP A 14 13.83 -16.63 -11.41
CA ASP A 14 13.48 -15.53 -12.33
C ASP A 14 12.29 -15.83 -13.27
N LEU A 15 12.23 -17.04 -13.82
CA LEU A 15 11.12 -17.47 -14.69
C LEU A 15 9.77 -17.53 -13.95
N LEU A 16 9.71 -18.14 -12.77
CA LEU A 16 8.48 -18.25 -11.97
C LEU A 16 8.05 -16.89 -11.43
N ASN A 17 9.01 -16.02 -11.11
CA ASN A 17 8.73 -14.62 -10.74
C ASN A 17 8.15 -13.83 -11.92
N CYS A 18 8.70 -13.99 -13.12
CA CYS A 18 8.19 -13.36 -14.32
C CYS A 18 6.78 -13.86 -14.67
N ILE A 19 6.52 -15.16 -14.48
CA ILE A 19 5.19 -15.76 -14.65
C ILE A 19 4.21 -15.16 -13.64
N ALA A 20 4.57 -15.11 -12.35
CA ALA A 20 3.72 -14.55 -11.30
C ALA A 20 3.45 -13.04 -11.52
N ASP A 21 4.45 -12.27 -11.92
CA ASP A 21 4.31 -10.85 -12.29
C ASP A 21 3.40 -10.66 -13.50
N ALA A 22 3.56 -11.50 -14.53
CA ALA A 22 2.69 -11.47 -15.71
C ALA A 22 1.23 -11.77 -15.34
N ILE A 23 0.97 -12.78 -14.49
CA ILE A 23 -0.39 -13.11 -14.01
C ILE A 23 -0.96 -11.99 -13.15
N SER A 24 -0.20 -11.47 -12.18
CA SER A 24 -0.65 -10.42 -11.25
C SER A 24 -1.01 -9.11 -11.96
N ARG A 25 -0.47 -8.87 -13.16
CA ARG A 25 -0.70 -7.67 -13.96
C ARG A 25 -1.58 -7.93 -15.18
N GLU A 26 -2.18 -9.11 -15.29
CA GLU A 26 -3.04 -9.52 -16.41
C GLU A 26 -2.33 -9.45 -17.79
N GLN A 27 -1.01 -9.68 -17.82
CA GLN A 27 -0.19 -9.67 -19.04
C GLN A 27 -0.18 -11.04 -19.71
N TRP A 28 -1.32 -11.43 -20.30
CA TRP A 28 -1.53 -12.78 -20.83
C TRP A 28 -0.58 -13.20 -21.94
N THR A 29 -0.21 -12.30 -22.86
CA THR A 29 0.76 -12.59 -23.93
C THR A 29 2.11 -12.97 -23.33
N ARG A 30 2.61 -12.16 -22.40
CA ARG A 30 3.88 -12.39 -21.70
C ARG A 30 3.84 -13.69 -20.89
N PHE A 31 2.71 -13.99 -20.24
CA PHE A 31 2.52 -15.26 -19.56
C PHE A 31 2.63 -16.46 -20.52
N ARG A 32 2.00 -16.38 -21.70
CA ARG A 32 2.04 -17.45 -22.73
C ARG A 32 3.45 -17.66 -23.29
N ASP A 33 4.21 -16.58 -23.47
CA ASP A 33 5.61 -16.67 -23.89
C ASP A 33 6.50 -17.34 -22.83
N LEU A 34 6.25 -17.06 -21.55
CA LEU A 34 7.00 -17.62 -20.42
C LEU A 34 6.57 -19.05 -20.05
N GLN A 35 5.34 -19.45 -20.37
CA GLN A 35 4.79 -20.77 -20.11
C GLN A 35 4.01 -21.30 -21.33
N PRO A 36 4.71 -21.68 -22.41
CA PRO A 36 4.08 -22.10 -23.67
C PRO A 36 3.28 -23.41 -23.53
N ASN A 37 3.63 -24.23 -22.54
CA ASN A 37 2.94 -25.48 -22.23
C ASN A 37 1.72 -25.29 -21.30
N ALA A 38 1.42 -24.05 -20.87
CA ALA A 38 0.22 -23.79 -20.07
C ALA A 38 -1.03 -24.11 -20.88
N ASP A 39 -2.02 -24.73 -20.23
CA ASP A 39 -3.29 -25.09 -20.86
C ASP A 39 -3.91 -23.85 -21.55
N ILE A 40 -4.23 -24.00 -22.82
CA ILE A 40 -4.87 -22.93 -23.62
C ILE A 40 -6.26 -22.64 -23.04
N ASN A 41 -6.91 -23.66 -22.50
CA ASN A 41 -8.22 -23.59 -21.86
C ASN A 41 -8.11 -24.03 -20.41
N PRO A 42 -7.66 -23.16 -19.48
CA PRO A 42 -7.50 -23.53 -18.09
C PRO A 42 -8.81 -24.10 -17.53
N GLN A 43 -8.69 -25.16 -16.72
CA GLN A 43 -9.83 -25.75 -16.03
C GLN A 43 -10.62 -24.66 -15.31
N LYS A 44 -11.93 -24.63 -15.54
CA LYS A 44 -12.80 -23.66 -14.87
C LYS A 44 -12.66 -23.85 -13.37
N ILE A 45 -12.35 -22.74 -12.68
CA ILE A 45 -12.32 -22.70 -11.22
C ILE A 45 -13.66 -23.25 -10.71
N LEU A 46 -13.60 -24.12 -9.70
CA LEU A 46 -14.80 -24.73 -9.12
C LEU A 46 -15.82 -23.63 -8.76
N PRO A 47 -17.12 -23.79 -9.04
CA PRO A 47 -18.13 -22.76 -8.79
C PRO A 47 -18.11 -22.23 -7.36
N ASP A 48 -17.85 -23.10 -6.37
CA ASP A 48 -17.77 -22.73 -4.96
C ASP A 48 -16.57 -21.82 -4.65
N ILE A 49 -15.41 -22.08 -5.26
CA ILE A 49 -14.22 -21.24 -5.14
C ILE A 49 -14.46 -19.89 -5.81
N THR A 50 -15.11 -19.89 -6.97
CA THR A 50 -15.49 -18.66 -7.68
C THR A 50 -16.43 -17.80 -6.84
N ARG A 51 -17.42 -18.40 -6.17
CA ARG A 51 -18.34 -17.70 -5.27
C ARG A 51 -17.59 -17.09 -4.08
N LEU A 52 -16.73 -17.86 -3.41
CA LEU A 52 -15.93 -17.38 -2.29
C LEU A 52 -15.02 -16.21 -2.68
N ILE A 53 -14.35 -16.28 -3.83
CA ILE A 53 -13.51 -15.18 -4.34
C ILE A 53 -14.34 -13.91 -4.60
N LEU A 54 -15.54 -14.05 -5.15
CA LEU A 54 -16.44 -12.92 -5.41
C LEU A 54 -16.96 -12.30 -4.10
N GLU A 55 -17.36 -13.12 -3.13
CA GLU A 55 -17.81 -12.67 -1.80
C GLU A 55 -16.69 -11.92 -1.06
N MET A 56 -15.48 -12.48 -1.03
CA MET A 56 -14.31 -11.82 -0.42
C MET A 56 -13.97 -10.48 -1.10
N LYS A 57 -14.00 -10.43 -2.44
CA LYS A 57 -13.77 -9.19 -3.19
C LYS A 57 -14.84 -8.13 -2.90
N LEU A 58 -16.10 -8.54 -2.69
CA LEU A 58 -17.19 -7.63 -2.37
C LEU A 58 -17.01 -7.02 -0.97
N ASP A 59 -16.64 -7.85 0.01
CA ASP A 59 -16.39 -7.40 1.38
C ASP A 59 -15.17 -6.47 1.45
N ASP A 60 -14.08 -6.83 0.77
CA ASP A 60 -12.90 -5.97 0.68
C ASP A 60 -13.23 -4.64 -0.01
N LEU A 61 -14.04 -4.66 -1.07
CA LEU A 61 -14.48 -3.44 -1.76
C LEU A 61 -15.34 -2.57 -0.83
N TYR A 62 -16.32 -3.14 -0.15
CA TYR A 62 -17.18 -2.42 0.78
C TYR A 62 -16.38 -1.81 1.93
N ARG A 63 -15.42 -2.56 2.47
CA ARG A 63 -14.51 -2.07 3.50
C ARG A 63 -13.63 -0.93 3.01
N CYS A 64 -13.07 -1.04 1.80
CA CYS A 64 -12.25 0.00 1.19
C CYS A 64 -13.05 1.30 0.99
N ILE A 65 -14.29 1.19 0.50
CA ILE A 65 -15.18 2.34 0.28
C ILE A 65 -15.47 3.07 1.60
N ASN A 66 -15.85 2.32 2.65
CA ASN A 66 -16.16 2.91 3.95
C ASN A 66 -14.92 3.55 4.59
N PHE A 67 -13.76 2.90 4.49
CA PHE A 67 -12.51 3.47 4.98
C PHE A 67 -12.15 4.77 4.26
N ALA A 68 -12.28 4.81 2.94
CA ALA A 68 -12.03 6.01 2.15
C ALA A 68 -13.00 7.15 2.51
N ALA A 69 -14.29 6.84 2.64
CA ALA A 69 -15.32 7.80 3.03
C ALA A 69 -15.04 8.41 4.41
N GLU A 70 -14.67 7.58 5.38
CA GLU A 70 -14.34 8.04 6.72
C GLU A 70 -13.06 8.89 6.74
N ALA A 71 -12.02 8.47 6.01
CA ALA A 71 -10.80 9.25 5.87
C ALA A 71 -11.09 10.63 5.24
N TYR A 72 -12.02 10.69 4.28
CA TYR A 72 -12.42 11.94 3.65
C TYR A 72 -13.21 12.83 4.60
N ARG A 73 -14.14 12.25 5.37
CA ARG A 73 -14.90 12.95 6.41
C ARG A 73 -13.96 13.58 7.44
N ILE A 74 -13.00 12.81 7.95
CA ILE A 74 -11.98 13.30 8.89
C ILE A 74 -11.14 14.41 8.26
N GLY A 75 -10.67 14.22 7.03
CA GLY A 75 -9.85 15.20 6.34
C GLY A 75 -10.57 16.53 6.13
N PHE A 76 -11.86 16.46 5.77
CA PHE A 76 -12.67 17.66 5.56
C PHE A 76 -12.99 18.35 6.90
N ALA A 77 -13.32 17.59 7.94
CA ALA A 77 -13.51 18.13 9.28
C ALA A 77 -12.24 18.82 9.81
N SER A 78 -11.06 18.26 9.52
CA SER A 78 -9.77 18.88 9.87
C SER A 78 -9.56 20.22 9.16
N PHE A 79 -10.00 20.34 7.90
CA PHE A 79 -9.95 21.60 7.17
C PHE A 79 -10.92 22.63 7.76
N GLN A 80 -12.14 22.22 8.09
CA GLN A 80 -13.12 23.10 8.74
C GLN A 80 -12.63 23.58 10.11
N TYR A 81 -12.01 22.70 10.90
CA TYR A 81 -11.37 23.05 12.16
C TYR A 81 -10.28 24.11 11.94
N PHE A 82 -9.40 23.88 10.98
CA PHE A 82 -8.35 24.84 10.61
C PHE A 82 -8.93 26.21 10.22
N CYS A 83 -9.95 26.24 9.36
CA CYS A 83 -10.57 27.52 8.98
C CYS A 83 -11.16 28.27 10.18
N LYS A 84 -11.76 27.56 11.14
CA LYS A 84 -12.29 28.17 12.36
C LYS A 84 -11.18 28.70 13.27
N GLU A 85 -10.16 27.88 13.51
CA GLU A 85 -9.05 28.19 14.41
C GLU A 85 -8.26 29.42 13.96
N TYR A 86 -8.04 29.57 12.65
CA TYR A 86 -7.28 30.69 12.07
C TYR A 86 -8.19 31.81 11.55
N CYS A 87 -9.46 31.83 11.94
CA CYS A 87 -10.47 32.82 11.55
C CYS A 87 -10.51 33.10 10.03
N LEU A 88 -10.33 32.06 9.21
CA LEU A 88 -10.40 32.18 7.76
C LEU A 88 -11.85 32.35 7.32
N GLU A 89 -12.05 33.18 6.30
CA GLU A 89 -13.36 33.38 5.69
C GLU A 89 -13.91 32.04 5.16
N ASN A 90 -15.15 31.73 5.52
CA ASN A 90 -15.84 30.51 5.10
C ASN A 90 -16.40 30.66 3.68
N ILE A 91 -15.50 30.87 2.73
CA ILE A 91 -15.80 31.00 1.30
C ILE A 91 -15.62 29.63 0.63
N TRP A 92 -16.60 29.26 -0.18
CA TRP A 92 -16.55 28.04 -0.99
C TRP A 92 -16.69 28.39 -2.48
N PRO A 93 -15.77 27.94 -3.35
CA PRO A 93 -14.58 27.14 -3.07
C PRO A 93 -13.47 27.95 -2.35
N PRO A 94 -12.69 27.35 -1.44
CA PRO A 94 -11.58 28.04 -0.81
C PRO A 94 -10.53 28.48 -1.85
N PRO A 95 -9.93 29.67 -1.70
CA PRO A 95 -8.86 30.11 -2.58
C PRO A 95 -7.64 29.18 -2.44
N PRO A 96 -6.81 29.04 -3.49
CA PRO A 96 -5.59 28.23 -3.43
C PRO A 96 -4.66 28.60 -2.27
N SER A 97 -4.67 29.87 -1.83
CA SER A 97 -3.95 30.34 -0.66
C SER A 97 -4.36 29.59 0.62
N HIS A 98 -5.67 29.43 0.89
CA HIS A 98 -6.15 28.68 2.05
C HIS A 98 -5.66 27.23 2.04
N ILE A 99 -5.62 26.61 0.85
CA ILE A 99 -5.10 25.25 0.70
C ILE A 99 -3.60 25.20 0.98
N THR A 100 -2.81 26.16 0.49
CA THR A 100 -1.36 26.20 0.75
C THR A 100 -1.04 26.39 2.24
N VAL A 101 -1.77 27.26 2.94
CA VAL A 101 -1.60 27.47 4.39
C VAL A 101 -2.07 26.24 5.16
N PHE A 102 -3.13 25.57 4.71
CA PHE A 102 -3.57 24.31 5.30
C PHE A 102 -2.51 23.20 5.17
N ILE A 103 -1.82 23.09 4.03
CA ILE A 103 -0.72 22.13 3.86
C ILE A 103 0.43 22.44 4.83
N ALA A 104 0.76 23.73 5.00
CA ALA A 104 1.74 24.15 5.99
C ALA A 104 1.31 23.76 7.41
N PHE A 105 0.05 24.00 7.78
CA PHE A 105 -0.53 23.60 9.06
C PHE A 105 -0.44 22.08 9.29
N LEU A 106 -0.76 21.26 8.29
CA LEU A 106 -0.66 19.81 8.39
C LEU A 106 0.80 19.35 8.58
N SER A 107 1.73 19.98 7.88
CA SER A 107 3.16 19.70 8.04
C SER A 107 3.66 20.08 9.44
N LEU A 108 3.28 21.25 9.96
CA LEU A 108 3.64 21.70 11.30
C LEU A 108 3.01 20.83 12.40
N SER A 109 1.80 20.31 12.15
CA SER A 109 1.11 19.36 13.03
C SER A 109 1.68 17.94 12.98
N GLY A 110 2.80 17.72 12.27
CA GLY A 110 3.47 16.42 12.17
C GLY A 110 2.71 15.37 11.36
N LYS A 111 1.75 15.76 10.52
CA LYS A 111 1.04 14.81 9.66
C LYS A 111 1.97 14.27 8.57
N SER A 112 1.77 13.01 8.19
CA SER A 112 2.54 12.41 7.09
C SER A 112 2.09 12.96 5.74
N HIS A 113 2.97 12.90 4.75
CA HIS A 113 2.65 13.29 3.37
C HIS A 113 1.40 12.57 2.83
N ASN A 114 1.26 11.27 3.10
CA ASN A 114 0.10 10.50 2.66
C ASN A 114 -1.20 10.96 3.35
N ALA A 115 -1.15 11.27 4.65
CA ALA A 115 -2.31 11.80 5.35
C ALA A 115 -2.73 13.18 4.78
N ALA A 116 -1.76 14.04 4.46
CA ALA A 116 -2.03 15.32 3.83
C ALA A 116 -2.66 15.16 2.43
N ILE A 117 -2.17 14.24 1.61
CA ILE A 117 -2.80 13.91 0.32
C ILE A 117 -4.25 13.46 0.53
N THR A 118 -4.50 12.53 1.47
CA THR A 118 -5.86 12.06 1.74
C THR A 118 -6.80 13.20 2.16
N TYR A 119 -6.32 14.12 2.99
CA TYR A 119 -7.12 15.28 3.42
C TYR A 119 -7.39 16.25 2.28
N LEU A 120 -6.40 16.53 1.42
CA LEU A 120 -6.61 17.35 0.24
C LEU A 120 -7.56 16.68 -0.77
N SER A 121 -7.45 15.37 -0.94
CA SER A 121 -8.35 14.61 -1.80
C SER A 121 -9.80 14.70 -1.33
N SER A 122 -10.05 14.81 -0.03
CA SER A 122 -11.40 15.00 0.51
C SER A 122 -11.98 16.37 0.18
N ILE A 123 -11.16 17.42 0.25
CA ILE A 123 -11.56 18.77 -0.18
C ILE A 123 -11.81 18.76 -1.69
N ASN A 124 -10.90 18.17 -2.47
CA ASN A 124 -11.02 18.09 -3.93
C ASN A 124 -12.22 17.25 -4.39
N PHE A 125 -12.59 16.22 -3.63
CA PHE A 125 -13.82 15.47 -3.86
C PHE A 125 -15.04 16.40 -3.79
N ARG A 126 -15.11 17.30 -2.80
CA ARG A 126 -16.20 18.28 -2.71
C ARG A 126 -16.19 19.29 -3.86
N TYR A 127 -15.01 19.67 -4.37
CA TYR A 127 -14.90 20.49 -5.58
C TYR A 127 -15.54 19.78 -6.78
N LYS A 128 -15.18 18.51 -6.98
CA LYS A 128 -15.70 17.68 -8.08
C LYS A 128 -17.21 17.47 -7.98
N THR A 129 -17.73 17.19 -6.78
CA THR A 129 -19.20 17.06 -6.59
C THR A 129 -19.95 18.36 -6.84
N ALA A 130 -19.30 19.51 -6.65
CA ALA A 130 -19.86 20.83 -6.93
C ALA A 130 -19.44 21.41 -8.29
N GLN A 131 -18.85 20.58 -9.17
CA GLN A 131 -18.44 20.93 -10.53
C GLN A 131 -17.43 22.09 -10.64
N TYR A 132 -16.63 22.32 -9.59
CA TYR A 132 -15.54 23.29 -9.62
C TYR A 132 -14.25 22.72 -10.22
N ILE A 133 -13.36 23.63 -10.64
CA ILE A 133 -12.04 23.29 -11.18
C ILE A 133 -11.15 22.69 -10.08
N ASP A 134 -10.54 21.55 -10.38
CA ASP A 134 -9.66 20.81 -9.48
C ASP A 134 -8.40 21.64 -9.11
N PHE A 135 -8.26 21.97 -7.82
CA PHE A 135 -7.11 22.75 -7.33
C PHE A 135 -5.81 21.94 -7.22
N SER A 136 -5.86 20.60 -7.29
CA SER A 136 -4.66 19.75 -7.20
C SER A 136 -3.67 20.01 -8.35
N GLN A 137 -4.15 20.60 -9.45
CA GLN A 137 -3.31 20.98 -10.58
C GLN A 137 -2.47 22.25 -10.32
N ASN A 138 -2.80 23.01 -9.28
CA ASN A 138 -2.07 24.22 -8.93
C ASN A 138 -0.59 23.91 -8.62
N PHE A 139 0.30 24.62 -9.30
CA PHE A 139 1.74 24.40 -9.21
C PHE A 139 2.29 24.54 -7.78
N ILE A 140 1.83 25.54 -7.04
CA ILE A 140 2.31 25.82 -5.67
C ILE A 140 1.91 24.67 -4.74
N ILE A 141 0.68 24.20 -4.85
CA ILE A 141 0.15 23.08 -4.05
C ILE A 141 0.97 21.80 -4.31
N LYS A 142 1.29 21.50 -5.58
CA LYS A 142 2.16 20.37 -5.94
C LYS A 142 3.55 20.52 -5.32
N LYS A 143 4.17 21.70 -5.39
CA LYS A 143 5.49 21.94 -4.81
C LYS A 143 5.52 21.86 -3.29
N MET A 144 4.48 22.33 -2.62
CA MET A 144 4.33 22.17 -1.16
C MET A 144 4.26 20.69 -0.76
N LEU A 145 3.46 19.88 -1.48
CA LEU A 145 3.36 18.44 -1.24
C LEU A 145 4.66 17.69 -1.53
N GLU A 146 5.36 18.04 -2.61
CA GLU A 146 6.69 17.50 -2.92
C GLU A 146 7.70 17.83 -1.81
N GLY A 147 7.69 19.07 -1.31
CA GLY A 147 8.51 19.47 -0.16
C GLY A 147 8.22 18.64 1.08
N MET A 148 6.94 18.50 1.43
CA MET A 148 6.49 17.69 2.56
C MET A 148 6.88 16.21 2.43
N LYS A 149 6.87 15.66 1.21
CA LYS A 149 7.34 14.29 0.93
C LYS A 149 8.84 14.15 1.20
N ARG A 150 9.65 15.12 0.77
CA ARG A 150 11.11 15.11 0.94
C ARG A 150 11.52 15.29 2.40
N SER A 151 10.79 16.08 3.16
CA SER A 151 11.03 16.26 4.60
C SER A 151 10.72 14.99 5.41
N ASN A 152 9.75 14.18 4.96
CA ASN A 152 9.42 12.88 5.54
C ASN A 152 10.30 11.75 4.98
N LYS A 153 11.63 11.85 5.11
CA LYS A 153 12.49 10.67 4.86
C LYS A 153 12.23 9.64 5.95
N ARG A 154 11.45 8.62 5.61
CA ARG A 154 11.23 7.46 6.48
C ARG A 154 12.60 6.81 6.73
N LYS A 155 13.09 6.82 7.97
CA LYS A 155 14.20 5.96 8.35
C LYS A 155 13.75 4.52 8.12
N ASP A 156 14.61 3.68 7.55
CA ASP A 156 14.31 2.26 7.42
C ASP A 156 14.14 1.70 8.83
N THR A 157 12.91 1.32 9.18
CA THR A 157 12.56 0.77 10.49
C THR A 157 12.66 -0.75 10.52
N ARG A 158 13.12 -1.38 9.43
CA ARG A 158 13.38 -2.82 9.44
C ARG A 158 14.55 -3.06 10.38
N LEU A 159 14.27 -3.75 11.47
CA LEU A 159 15.32 -4.27 12.33
C LEU A 159 16.16 -5.25 11.49
N PRO A 160 17.49 -5.20 11.59
CA PRO A 160 18.32 -6.24 10.99
C PRO A 160 17.90 -7.58 11.57
N ILE A 161 17.83 -8.62 10.73
CA ILE A 161 17.68 -9.99 11.23
C ILE A 161 18.90 -10.21 12.13
N THR A 162 18.68 -10.51 13.40
CA THR A 162 19.76 -10.90 14.32
C THR A 162 19.97 -12.40 14.24
N GLU A 163 21.14 -12.87 14.64
CA GLU A 163 21.45 -14.30 14.71
C GLU A 163 20.41 -15.06 15.55
N GLU A 164 19.94 -14.47 16.65
CA GLU A 164 18.94 -15.08 17.53
C GLU A 164 17.58 -15.25 16.83
N ILE A 165 17.16 -14.24 16.05
CA ILE A 165 15.92 -14.31 15.26
C ILE A 165 16.05 -15.37 14.17
N LEU A 166 17.22 -15.44 13.51
CA LEU A 166 17.50 -16.43 12.48
C LEU A 166 17.45 -17.85 13.07
N SER A 167 18.13 -18.11 14.19
CA SER A 167 18.11 -19.41 14.87
C SER A 167 16.70 -19.79 15.31
N SER A 168 15.90 -18.84 15.79
CA SER A 168 14.49 -19.11 16.14
C SER A 168 13.65 -19.50 14.93
N ILE A 169 13.86 -18.88 13.78
CA ILE A 169 13.14 -19.21 12.54
C ILE A 169 13.53 -20.61 12.07
N ILE A 170 14.84 -20.92 12.09
CA ILE A 170 15.40 -22.20 11.67
C ILE A 170 14.92 -23.36 12.54
N ILE A 171 15.03 -23.22 13.86
CA ILE A 171 14.80 -24.33 14.78
C ILE A 171 13.30 -24.52 15.02
N ASN A 172 12.54 -23.43 15.17
CA ASN A 172 11.17 -23.52 15.69
C ASN A 172 10.09 -23.30 14.62
N ALA A 173 10.31 -22.39 13.68
CA ALA A 173 9.27 -22.03 12.71
C ALA A 173 9.27 -22.93 11.47
N LEU A 174 10.44 -23.16 10.88
CA LEU A 174 10.61 -23.94 9.65
C LEU A 174 9.99 -25.35 9.71
N PRO A 175 10.25 -26.17 10.75
CA PRO A 175 9.66 -27.51 10.84
C PRO A 175 8.13 -27.51 10.96
N SER A 176 7.54 -26.41 11.42
CA SER A 176 6.08 -26.28 11.58
C SER A 176 5.35 -25.82 10.31
N VAL A 177 6.09 -25.22 9.36
CA VAL A 177 5.55 -24.63 8.13
C VAL A 177 5.68 -25.58 6.94
N PHE A 178 6.73 -26.40 6.89
CA PHE A 178 6.99 -27.32 5.79
C PHE A 178 6.50 -28.74 6.11
N PHE A 179 6.00 -29.44 5.09
CA PHE A 179 5.47 -30.79 5.23
C PHE A 179 6.56 -31.87 5.24
N SER A 180 7.77 -31.53 4.76
CA SER A 180 8.89 -32.46 4.68
C SER A 180 10.15 -31.93 5.36
N ASN A 181 10.88 -32.83 6.02
CA ASN A 181 12.20 -32.52 6.61
C ASN A 181 13.21 -32.09 5.54
N PHE A 182 13.05 -32.54 4.30
CA PHE A 182 13.88 -32.14 3.18
C PHE A 182 13.72 -30.65 2.86
N GLU A 183 12.48 -30.17 2.73
CA GLU A 183 12.20 -28.75 2.49
C GLU A 183 12.65 -27.89 3.67
N ALA A 184 12.35 -28.30 4.91
CA ALA A 184 12.79 -27.56 6.09
C ALA A 184 14.33 -27.40 6.15
N THR A 185 15.07 -28.47 5.84
CA THR A 185 16.55 -28.43 5.82
C THR A 185 17.08 -27.59 4.66
N LEU A 186 16.48 -27.71 3.47
CA LEU A 186 16.86 -26.93 2.30
C LEU A 186 16.69 -25.42 2.57
N PHE A 187 15.53 -25.01 3.09
CA PHE A 187 15.25 -23.61 3.39
C PHE A 187 16.07 -23.08 4.58
N SER A 188 16.37 -23.92 5.58
CA SER A 188 17.30 -23.58 6.66
C SER A 188 18.68 -23.24 6.13
N SER A 189 19.26 -24.11 5.30
CA SER A 189 20.60 -23.91 4.73
C SER A 189 20.69 -22.68 3.82
N ALA A 190 19.62 -22.38 3.07
CA ALA A 190 19.53 -21.20 2.22
C ALA A 190 19.47 -19.91 3.04
N LEU A 191 18.73 -19.89 4.16
CA LEU A 191 18.62 -18.73 5.05
C LEU A 191 19.93 -18.44 5.77
N ASP A 192 20.63 -19.46 6.25
CA ASP A 192 21.97 -19.31 6.86
C ASP A 192 22.99 -18.77 5.85
N SER A 193 23.00 -19.32 4.64
CA SER A 193 23.90 -18.88 3.57
C SER A 193 23.64 -17.43 3.17
N LEU A 194 22.37 -17.02 3.05
CA LEU A 194 21.99 -15.65 2.73
C LEU A 194 22.38 -14.67 3.84
N PHE A 195 22.20 -15.07 5.10
CA PHE A 195 22.62 -14.28 6.25
C PHE A 195 24.13 -14.02 6.22
N MET A 196 24.95 -15.05 6.00
CA MET A 196 26.40 -14.94 5.94
C MET A 196 26.91 -14.08 4.78
N VAL A 197 26.21 -14.07 3.64
CA VAL A 197 26.56 -13.22 2.48
C VAL A 197 26.21 -11.75 2.74
N CYS A 198 25.10 -11.48 3.42
CA CYS A 198 24.63 -10.11 3.66
C CYS A 198 25.24 -9.43 4.89
N TYR A 199 25.89 -10.18 5.80
CA TYR A 199 26.52 -9.66 7.02
C TYR A 199 28.04 -9.43 6.94
N LYS A 200 28.60 -9.34 5.73
CA LYS A 200 29.99 -8.87 5.51
C LYS A 200 30.09 -7.37 5.31
#